data_AF-A0A952VS30-F1
#
_entry.id   AF-A0A952VS30-F1
#
_cell.length_a   1.000
_cell.length_b   1.000
_cell.length_c   1.000
_cell.angle_alpha   90.00
_cell.angle_beta   90.00
_cell.angle_gamma   90.00
#
_symmetry.space_group_name_H-M   'P 1'
#
loop_
_entity.id
_entity.type
_entity.pdbx_description
1 polymer ?
#
loop_
_entity_poly.entity_id
_entity_poly.type
_entity_poly.pdbx_seq_one_letter_code
_entity_poly.pdbx_strand_id
1 'polypeptide(L)'
;MSAGSFSTGSISTTTPAAAAGIIEIAELLAHPEQYDHQDVMVTGKVMNVQLATNRLGQPAYGFLLQDQAGTLKVVSLGQLEVHEGDQVIVEGVFSRLRQVGRTIVYNEIKALSVKPLTRLNPDFVG
;
A
#
# COMPACT_ATOMS: atom_id res chain seq x y z
N MET A 1 46.93 39.50 -2.79
CA MET A 1 46.35 38.76 -3.92
C MET A 1 46.11 37.33 -3.46
N SER A 2 44.86 36.84 -3.53
CA SER A 2 44.42 35.42 -3.51
C SER A 2 44.84 34.50 -2.35
N ALA A 3 44.05 33.53 -1.89
CA ALA A 3 42.78 33.00 -2.35
C ALA A 3 42.07 32.32 -1.15
N GLY A 4 40.74 32.36 -1.11
CA GLY A 4 39.95 31.43 -0.32
C GLY A 4 39.90 30.05 -1.00
N SER A 5 39.42 29.05 -0.28
CA SER A 5 38.73 27.89 -0.84
C SER A 5 37.92 27.20 0.24
N PHE A 6 36.62 27.10 -0.01
CA PHE A 6 35.63 26.41 0.80
C PHE A 6 35.39 24.99 0.29
N SER A 7 35.07 24.12 1.24
CA SER A 7 34.05 23.06 1.20
C SER A 7 34.05 22.07 0.02
N THR A 8 34.46 20.84 0.30
CA THR A 8 34.10 19.66 -0.52
C THR A 8 32.94 18.92 0.16
N GLY A 9 31.87 18.74 -0.61
CA GLY A 9 30.55 18.38 -0.14
C GLY A 9 30.34 16.93 0.25
N SER A 10 29.29 16.72 1.03
CA SER A 10 28.73 15.43 1.39
C SER A 10 27.99 14.80 0.21
N ILE A 11 28.37 13.58 -0.15
CA ILE A 11 27.64 12.74 -1.10
C ILE A 11 26.41 12.14 -0.43
N SER A 12 25.23 12.59 -0.84
CA SER A 12 23.97 11.93 -0.48
C SER A 12 23.82 10.68 -1.33
N THR A 13 23.87 9.51 -0.69
CA THR A 13 23.54 8.22 -1.33
C THR A 13 22.05 8.19 -1.62
N THR A 14 21.67 8.31 -2.89
CA THR A 14 20.31 8.02 -3.34
C THR A 14 20.15 6.51 -3.41
N THR A 15 19.40 5.92 -2.48
CA THR A 15 19.02 4.50 -2.54
C THR A 15 18.24 4.27 -3.83
N PRO A 16 18.61 3.29 -4.67
CA PRO A 16 17.77 2.93 -5.81
C PRO A 16 16.43 2.41 -5.29
N ALA A 17 15.33 3.02 -5.70
CA ALA A 17 14.00 2.47 -5.51
C ALA A 17 13.94 1.16 -6.31
N ALA A 18 14.04 0.02 -5.63
CA ALA A 18 13.74 -1.26 -6.24
C ALA A 18 12.29 -1.17 -6.74
N ALA A 19 12.08 -1.45 -8.02
CA ALA A 19 10.72 -1.64 -8.54
C ALA A 19 10.13 -2.85 -7.81
N ALA A 20 9.39 -2.60 -6.74
CA ALA A 20 8.68 -3.65 -6.02
C ALA A 20 7.70 -4.26 -7.01
N GLY A 21 7.93 -5.53 -7.37
CA GLY A 21 6.98 -6.30 -8.18
C GLY A 21 5.64 -6.38 -7.47
N ILE A 22 4.59 -6.72 -8.23
CA ILE A 22 3.28 -7.00 -7.62
C ILE A 22 3.43 -8.22 -6.71
N ILE A 23 3.01 -8.08 -5.46
CA ILE A 23 3.00 -9.13 -4.44
C ILE A 23 1.57 -9.68 -4.33
N GLU A 24 1.45 -11.00 -4.28
CA GLU A 24 0.16 -11.68 -4.10
C GLU A 24 -0.33 -11.54 -2.65
N ILE A 25 -1.65 -11.47 -2.44
CA ILE A 25 -2.20 -11.40 -1.07
C ILE A 25 -1.86 -12.68 -0.29
N ALA A 26 -1.83 -13.84 -0.97
CA ALA A 26 -1.41 -15.12 -0.38
C ALA A 26 -0.07 -15.01 0.35
N GLU A 27 0.92 -14.38 -0.30
CA GLU A 27 2.27 -14.23 0.24
C GLU A 27 2.29 -13.36 1.50
N LEU A 28 1.57 -12.23 1.47
CA LEU A 28 1.44 -11.33 2.62
C LEU A 28 0.73 -11.98 3.81
N LEU A 29 -0.24 -12.86 3.54
CA LEU A 29 -0.96 -13.58 4.58
C LEU A 29 -0.16 -14.76 5.15
N ALA A 30 0.65 -15.44 4.32
CA ALA A 30 1.48 -16.56 4.73
C ALA A 30 2.71 -16.14 5.52
N HIS A 31 3.32 -15.00 5.16
CA HIS A 31 4.59 -14.53 5.72
C HIS A 31 4.55 -13.07 6.22
N PRO A 32 3.55 -12.68 7.04
CA PRO A 32 3.31 -11.26 7.38
C PRO A 32 4.46 -10.60 8.14
N GLU A 33 5.25 -11.36 8.89
CA GLU A 33 6.46 -10.86 9.57
C GLU A 33 7.58 -10.41 8.63
N GLN A 34 7.65 -10.94 7.41
CA GLN A 34 8.66 -10.53 6.43
C GLN A 34 8.33 -9.18 5.78
N TYR A 35 7.04 -8.84 5.75
CA TYR A 35 6.52 -7.64 5.11
C TYR A 35 6.12 -6.56 6.11
N ASP A 36 6.27 -6.79 7.41
CA ASP A 36 5.93 -5.78 8.41
C ASP A 36 6.77 -4.52 8.20
N HIS A 37 6.06 -3.40 8.00
CA HIS A 37 6.61 -2.08 7.70
C HIS A 37 7.34 -1.98 6.36
N GLN A 38 7.10 -2.91 5.43
CA GLN A 38 7.63 -2.88 4.07
C GLN A 38 6.65 -2.20 3.11
N ASP A 39 7.21 -1.55 2.08
CA ASP A 39 6.45 -1.09 0.93
C ASP A 39 5.99 -2.30 0.10
N VAL A 40 4.71 -2.31 -0.25
CA VAL A 40 4.07 -3.38 -1.02
C VAL A 40 3.22 -2.81 -2.13
N MET A 41 3.12 -3.58 -3.22
CA MET A 41 2.21 -3.30 -4.32
C MET A 41 1.36 -4.54 -4.57
N VAL A 42 0.04 -4.41 -4.44
CA VAL A 42 -0.89 -5.55 -4.39
C VAL A 42 -2.09 -5.27 -5.27
N THR A 43 -2.59 -6.28 -5.97
CA THR A 43 -3.82 -6.16 -6.76
C THR A 43 -4.98 -6.91 -6.10
N GLY A 44 -6.19 -6.41 -6.25
CA GLY A 44 -7.38 -7.12 -5.81
C GLY A 44 -8.67 -6.35 -6.07
N LYS A 45 -9.79 -6.95 -5.72
CA LYS A 45 -11.12 -6.38 -5.82
C LYS A 45 -11.46 -5.60 -4.55
N VAL A 46 -11.94 -4.37 -4.69
CA VAL A 46 -12.36 -3.51 -3.57
C VAL A 46 -13.69 -3.97 -3.02
N MET A 47 -13.78 -4.24 -1.73
CA MET A 47 -14.99 -4.71 -1.04
C MET A 47 -15.24 -3.93 0.26
N ASN A 48 -16.49 -3.75 0.67
CA ASN A 48 -16.88 -3.19 1.97
C ASN A 48 -16.22 -1.83 2.26
N VAL A 49 -16.44 -0.85 1.37
CA VAL A 49 -15.88 0.50 1.50
C VAL A 49 -16.57 1.24 2.63
N GLN A 50 -15.78 1.82 3.55
CA GLN A 50 -16.26 2.56 4.71
C GLN A 50 -15.54 3.90 4.81
N LEU A 51 -16.31 4.97 4.93
CA LEU A 51 -15.80 6.31 5.22
C LEU A 51 -15.79 6.55 6.73
N ALA A 52 -14.64 6.98 7.23
CA ALA A 52 -14.44 7.39 8.61
C ALA A 52 -13.61 8.69 8.68
N THR A 53 -13.37 9.16 9.90
CA THR A 53 -12.50 10.30 10.17
C THR A 53 -11.29 9.82 10.96
N ASN A 54 -10.08 10.16 10.52
CA ASN A 54 -8.86 9.85 11.26
C ASN A 54 -8.72 10.75 12.51
N ARG A 55 -7.71 10.49 13.33
CA ARG A 55 -7.46 11.25 14.58
C ARG A 55 -7.18 12.75 14.34
N LEU A 56 -6.81 13.13 13.12
CA LEU A 56 -6.52 14.51 12.73
C LEU A 56 -7.75 15.21 12.12
N GLY A 57 -8.91 14.56 12.10
CA GLY A 57 -10.13 15.14 11.52
C GLY A 57 -10.23 14.99 9.99
N GLN A 58 -9.34 14.24 9.36
CA GLN A 58 -9.33 14.05 7.91
C GLN A 58 -10.11 12.80 7.49
N PRO A 59 -10.74 12.79 6.30
CA PRO A 59 -11.35 11.58 5.75
C PRO A 59 -10.34 10.43 5.66
N ALA A 60 -10.79 9.26 6.11
CA ALA A 60 -10.07 8.00 5.98
C ALA A 60 -11.03 6.94 5.46
N TYR A 61 -10.63 6.27 4.40
CA TYR A 61 -11.39 5.21 3.77
C TYR A 61 -10.78 3.86 4.15
N GLY A 62 -11.59 3.01 4.77
CA GLY A 62 -11.25 1.61 5.01
C GLY A 62 -11.97 0.72 4.02
N PHE A 63 -11.29 -0.27 3.45
CA PHE A 63 -11.92 -1.29 2.62
C PHE A 63 -11.16 -2.62 2.72
N LEU A 64 -11.77 -3.68 2.21
CA LEU A 64 -11.15 -4.98 2.04
C LEU A 64 -10.70 -5.12 0.59
N LEU A 65 -9.44 -5.48 0.39
CA LEU A 65 -8.91 -5.89 -0.89
C LEU A 65 -8.98 -7.42 -0.96
N GLN A 66 -9.75 -7.94 -1.90
CA GLN A 66 -10.01 -9.37 -2.05
C GLN A 66 -9.31 -9.94 -3.28
N ASP A 67 -8.70 -11.12 -3.13
CA ASP A 67 -8.33 -12.00 -4.23
C ASP A 67 -8.77 -13.45 -3.94
N GLN A 68 -8.21 -14.42 -4.68
CA GLN A 68 -8.52 -15.84 -4.49
C GLN A 68 -7.99 -16.41 -3.17
N ALA A 69 -6.94 -15.80 -2.60
CA ALA A 69 -6.30 -16.28 -1.37
C ALA A 69 -6.99 -15.74 -0.11
N GLY A 70 -7.63 -14.57 -0.19
CA GLY A 70 -8.43 -14.05 0.90
C GLY A 70 -8.67 -12.55 0.81
N THR A 71 -8.75 -11.91 1.98
CA THR A 71 -8.98 -10.47 2.10
C THR A 71 -7.92 -9.80 2.95
N LEU A 72 -7.47 -8.63 2.52
CA LEU A 72 -6.54 -7.78 3.26
C LEU A 72 -7.17 -6.42 3.52
N LYS A 73 -7.02 -5.89 4.74
CA LYS A 73 -7.56 -4.57 5.07
C LYS A 73 -6.68 -3.49 4.45
N VAL A 74 -7.29 -2.49 3.83
CA VAL A 74 -6.62 -1.30 3.31
C VAL A 74 -7.20 -0.06 3.95
N VAL A 75 -6.33 0.89 4.31
CA VAL A 75 -6.72 2.22 4.79
C VAL A 75 -6.06 3.26 3.90
N SER A 76 -6.85 4.14 3.31
CA SER A 76 -6.40 5.28 2.50
C SER A 76 -6.83 6.60 3.14
N LEU A 77 -5.96 7.61 3.11
CA LEU A 77 -6.25 8.95 3.61
C LEU A 77 -6.55 9.91 2.46
N GLY A 78 -7.41 10.89 2.69
CA GLY A 78 -7.69 11.92 1.69
C GLY A 78 -8.83 11.52 0.75
N GLN A 79 -8.58 11.51 -0.56
CA GLN A 79 -9.60 11.18 -1.57
C GLN A 79 -9.41 9.74 -2.07
N LEU A 80 -10.50 8.99 -2.18
CA LEU A 80 -10.52 7.65 -2.75
C LEU A 80 -11.35 7.68 -4.04
N GLU A 81 -10.72 7.41 -5.17
CA GLU A 81 -11.34 7.40 -6.50
C GLU A 81 -11.63 5.97 -7.00
N VAL A 82 -12.05 5.09 -6.09
CA VAL A 82 -12.45 3.70 -6.41
C VAL A 82 -13.71 3.33 -5.66
N HIS A 83 -14.51 2.45 -6.26
CA HIS A 83 -15.79 1.99 -5.73
C HIS A 83 -15.74 0.51 -5.38
N GLU A 84 -16.73 0.09 -4.60
CA GLU A 84 -16.94 -1.32 -4.34
C GLU A 84 -17.15 -2.09 -5.66
N GLY A 85 -16.41 -3.19 -5.82
CA GLY A 85 -16.42 -4.00 -7.02
C GLY A 85 -15.24 -3.75 -7.97
N ASP A 86 -14.56 -2.61 -7.84
CA ASP A 86 -13.45 -2.26 -8.72
C ASP A 86 -12.26 -3.20 -8.52
N GLN A 87 -11.64 -3.59 -9.64
CA GLN A 87 -10.31 -4.19 -9.61
C GLN A 87 -9.29 -3.06 -9.51
N VAL A 88 -8.38 -3.13 -8.55
CA VAL A 88 -7.41 -2.06 -8.27
C VAL A 88 -6.01 -2.60 -8.08
N ILE A 89 -5.04 -1.69 -8.21
CA ILE A 89 -3.70 -1.82 -7.66
C ILE A 89 -3.57 -0.88 -6.46
N VAL A 90 -3.08 -1.41 -5.35
CA VAL A 90 -2.83 -0.70 -4.10
C VAL A 90 -1.33 -0.69 -3.87
N GLU A 91 -0.75 0.50 -3.75
CA GLU A 91 0.61 0.73 -3.30
C GLU A 91 0.56 1.30 -1.89
N GLY A 92 1.36 0.77 -0.98
CA GLY A 92 1.38 1.28 0.39
C GLY A 92 2.32 0.53 1.31
N VAL A 93 2.21 0.83 2.61
CA VAL A 93 3.01 0.19 3.66
C VAL A 93 2.19 -0.90 4.30
N PHE A 94 2.68 -2.14 4.27
CA PHE A 94 2.08 -3.25 4.99
C PHE A 94 2.43 -3.18 6.48
N SER A 95 1.48 -3.50 7.35
CA SER A 95 1.70 -3.54 8.79
C SER A 95 0.99 -4.72 9.42
N ARG A 96 1.72 -5.42 10.28
CA ARG A 96 1.21 -6.47 11.14
C ARG A 96 0.91 -5.88 12.53
N LEU A 97 -0.34 -5.52 12.76
CA LEU A 97 -0.78 -4.80 13.95
C LEU A 97 -1.23 -5.77 15.05
N ARG A 98 -0.58 -5.71 16.21
CA ARG A 98 -1.09 -6.37 17.42
C ARG A 98 -2.06 -5.44 18.13
N GLN A 99 -3.25 -5.93 18.44
CA GLN A 99 -4.17 -5.16 19.28
C GLN A 99 -3.72 -5.24 20.75
N VAL A 100 -3.34 -4.11 21.34
CA VAL A 100 -2.86 -4.05 22.74
C VAL A 100 -3.89 -4.68 23.68
N GLY A 101 -3.43 -5.59 24.54
CA GLY A 101 -4.27 -6.32 25.50
C GLY A 101 -5.12 -7.45 24.89
N ARG A 102 -4.92 -7.80 23.62
CA ARG A 102 -5.58 -8.92 22.95
C ARG A 102 -4.59 -9.76 22.15
N THR A 103 -4.91 -11.03 21.95
CA THR A 103 -4.11 -11.96 21.12
C THR A 103 -4.29 -11.71 19.61
N ILE A 104 -5.24 -10.85 19.21
CA ILE A 104 -5.58 -10.66 17.81
C ILE A 104 -4.51 -9.81 17.11
N VAL A 105 -4.07 -10.32 15.97
CA VAL A 105 -3.14 -9.67 15.05
C VAL A 105 -3.88 -9.41 13.74
N TYR A 106 -3.81 -8.18 13.24
CA TYR A 106 -4.43 -7.77 11.98
C TYR A 106 -3.35 -7.37 10.98
N ASN A 107 -3.58 -7.72 9.71
CA ASN A 107 -2.76 -7.23 8.60
C ASN A 107 -3.50 -6.07 7.94
N GLU A 108 -2.79 -4.96 7.73
CA GLU A 108 -3.33 -3.75 7.14
C GLU A 108 -2.32 -3.15 6.16
N ILE A 109 -2.79 -2.66 5.01
CA ILE A 109 -2.01 -1.77 4.15
C ILE A 109 -2.48 -0.34 4.39
N LYS A 110 -1.55 0.54 4.77
CA LYS A 110 -1.78 1.98 4.66
C LYS A 110 -1.42 2.41 3.25
N ALA A 111 -2.44 2.68 2.44
CA ALA A 111 -2.27 3.00 1.04
C ALA A 111 -1.65 4.38 0.86
N LEU A 112 -0.61 4.43 0.03
CA LEU A 112 -0.04 5.63 -0.55
C LEU A 112 -0.75 5.98 -1.86
N SER A 113 -1.10 4.96 -2.65
CA SER A 113 -1.92 5.12 -3.85
C SER A 113 -2.88 3.94 -4.06
N VAL A 114 -4.07 4.23 -4.58
CA VAL A 114 -5.05 3.23 -5.01
C VAL A 114 -5.51 3.62 -6.40
N LYS A 115 -5.30 2.76 -7.39
CA LYS A 115 -5.62 3.05 -8.79
C LYS A 115 -6.49 1.95 -9.37
N PRO A 116 -7.56 2.27 -10.11
CA PRO A 116 -8.27 1.28 -10.90
C PRO A 116 -7.30 0.54 -11.82
N LEU A 117 -7.36 -0.78 -11.79
CA LEU A 117 -6.79 -1.61 -12.83
C LEU A 117 -7.81 -1.61 -13.97
N THR A 118 -7.91 -0.49 -14.69
CA THR A 118 -8.70 -0.43 -15.92
C THR A 118 -8.26 -1.62 -16.77
N ARG A 119 -9.20 -2.51 -17.12
CA ARG A 119 -8.91 -3.65 -18.00
C ARG A 119 -8.13 -3.13 -19.20
N LEU A 120 -6.84 -3.47 -19.27
CA LEU A 120 -6.16 -3.54 -20.56
C LEU A 120 -7.08 -4.37 -21.45
N ASN A 121 -7.42 -3.81 -22.62
CA ASN A 121 -8.44 -4.29 -23.54
C ASN A 121 -8.61 -5.83 -23.55
N PRO A 122 -9.84 -6.35 -23.56
CA PRO A 122 -10.11 -7.77 -23.77
C PRO A 122 -9.83 -8.27 -25.21
N ASP A 123 -8.99 -7.60 -26.00
CA ASP A 123 -8.72 -7.93 -27.41
C ASP A 123 -7.80 -9.15 -27.62
N PHE A 124 -7.59 -9.97 -26.59
CA PHE A 124 -6.87 -11.24 -26.68
C PHE A 124 -7.79 -12.45 -26.53
N VAL A 125 -8.94 -12.42 -27.20
CA VAL A 125 -9.65 -13.65 -27.58
C VAL A 125 -9.25 -13.96 -29.02
N GLY A 126 -8.27 -14.87 -29.16
CA GLY A 126 -7.97 -15.51 -30.44
C GLY A 126 -9.00 -16.58 -30.80
#